data_AF-A0A016VSP6-F1
#
_entry.id   AF-A0A016VSP6-F1
#
_cell.length_a   1.000
_cell.length_b   1.000
_cell.length_c   1.000
_cell.angle_alpha   90.00
_cell.angle_beta   90.00
_cell.angle_gamma   90.00
#
_symmetry.space_group_name_H-M   'P 1'
#
loop_
_entity.id
_entity.type
_entity.pdbx_description
1 polymer ?
#
loop_
_entity_poly.entity_id
_entity_poly.type
_entity_poly.pdbx_seq_one_letter_code
_entity_poly.pdbx_strand_id
1 'polypeptide(L)'
;MVTPNMVKALPTLQQVRTALEHTDYYREHIVHLHQYESQSFVLVGTGRGWALIEGYLLKPTIARDCFFKTFWPHFLILGTALPSFALVLISCERFCAVLTPATYNIIFSGQRRAALLATIPLGGLLTVAIGGLSTLGAAGDRIVANHYCAIITSTALW
;
A
#
# COMPACT_ATOMS: atom_id res chain seq x y z
N MET A 1 14.86 -43.84 -26.93
CA MET A 1 15.90 -43.74 -25.89
C MET A 1 16.04 -42.27 -25.49
N VAL A 2 15.42 -41.88 -24.39
CA VAL A 2 15.51 -40.50 -23.86
C VAL A 2 16.65 -40.49 -22.85
N THR A 3 17.66 -39.68 -23.11
CA THR A 3 18.83 -39.54 -22.22
C THR A 3 18.40 -39.02 -20.83
N PRO A 4 18.97 -39.54 -19.72
CA PRO A 4 18.57 -39.20 -18.35
C PRO A 4 18.77 -37.74 -17.93
N ASN A 5 19.44 -36.92 -18.77
CA ASN A 5 19.70 -35.51 -18.51
C ASN A 5 18.52 -34.57 -18.86
N MET A 6 17.50 -35.02 -19.59
CA MET A 6 16.37 -34.15 -19.98
C MET A 6 15.26 -34.05 -18.91
N VAL A 7 15.16 -35.01 -17.98
CA VAL A 7 14.12 -35.01 -16.95
C VAL A 7 14.38 -33.94 -15.86
N LYS A 8 15.64 -33.54 -15.66
CA LYS A 8 16.00 -32.44 -14.74
C LYS A 8 15.85 -31.04 -15.34
N ALA A 9 15.80 -30.89 -16.67
CA ALA A 9 15.68 -29.59 -17.34
C ALA A 9 14.21 -29.14 -17.53
N LEU A 10 13.26 -30.07 -17.47
CA LEU A 10 11.83 -29.78 -17.56
C LEU A 10 11.25 -29.00 -16.36
N PRO A 11 11.61 -29.30 -15.08
CA PRO A 11 11.11 -28.51 -13.95
C PRO A 11 11.64 -27.08 -13.96
N THR A 12 12.85 -26.83 -14.46
CA THR A 12 13.43 -25.47 -14.51
C THR A 12 12.77 -24.60 -15.58
N LEU A 13 12.46 -25.12 -16.77
CA LEU A 13 11.73 -24.34 -17.78
C LEU A 13 10.28 -24.05 -17.39
N GLN A 14 9.60 -25.00 -16.74
CA GLN A 14 8.25 -24.78 -16.23
C GLN A 14 8.26 -23.73 -15.10
N GLN A 15 9.24 -23.79 -14.19
CA GLN A 15 9.43 -22.77 -13.14
C GLN A 15 9.81 -21.41 -13.70
N VAL A 16 10.63 -21.34 -14.75
CA VAL A 16 10.99 -20.07 -15.41
C VAL A 16 9.77 -19.48 -16.12
N ARG A 17 8.98 -20.30 -16.81
CA ARG A 17 7.74 -19.84 -17.46
C ARG A 17 6.72 -19.32 -16.46
N THR A 18 6.46 -20.05 -15.37
CA THR A 18 5.57 -19.55 -14.32
C THR A 18 6.16 -18.31 -13.67
N ALA A 19 7.45 -18.28 -13.36
CA ALA A 19 8.09 -17.08 -12.81
C ALA A 19 7.93 -15.86 -13.73
N LEU A 20 8.05 -16.04 -15.06
CA LEU A 20 7.87 -14.99 -16.08
C LEU A 20 6.41 -14.49 -16.14
N GLU A 21 5.43 -15.40 -16.26
CA GLU A 21 3.99 -15.05 -16.24
C GLU A 21 3.59 -14.31 -14.97
N HIS A 22 4.20 -14.65 -13.83
CA HIS A 22 4.02 -13.91 -12.58
C HIS A 22 4.62 -12.52 -12.62
N THR A 23 5.85 -12.35 -13.13
CA THR A 23 6.46 -11.03 -13.26
C THR A 23 5.63 -10.10 -14.13
N ASP A 24 5.05 -10.60 -15.23
CA ASP A 24 4.23 -9.79 -16.12
C ASP A 24 2.89 -9.42 -15.48
N TYR A 25 2.22 -10.36 -14.81
CA TYR A 25 0.96 -10.09 -14.11
C TYR A 25 1.12 -9.07 -12.96
N TYR A 26 2.17 -9.19 -12.14
CA TYR A 26 2.45 -8.22 -11.09
C TYR A 26 2.93 -6.89 -11.65
N ARG A 27 3.67 -6.87 -12.76
CA ARG A 27 4.13 -5.64 -13.41
C ARG A 27 2.96 -4.77 -13.82
N GLU A 28 1.91 -5.32 -14.42
CA GLU A 28 0.73 -4.53 -14.78
C GLU A 28 0.06 -3.92 -13.54
N HIS A 29 -0.12 -4.71 -12.46
CA HIS A 29 -0.70 -4.20 -11.22
C HIS A 29 0.17 -3.16 -10.50
N ILE A 30 1.50 -3.34 -10.49
CA ILE A 30 2.45 -2.39 -9.89
C ILE A 30 2.43 -1.05 -10.65
N VAL A 31 2.33 -1.08 -11.98
CA VAL A 31 2.20 0.14 -12.79
C VAL A 31 0.93 0.91 -12.42
N HIS A 32 -0.21 0.21 -12.27
CA HIS A 32 -1.44 0.85 -11.80
C HIS A 32 -1.30 1.43 -10.39
N LEU A 33 -0.64 0.71 -9.46
CA LEU A 33 -0.41 1.19 -8.09
C LEU A 33 0.47 2.44 -8.03
N HIS A 34 1.55 2.50 -8.81
CA HIS A 34 2.38 3.71 -8.92
C HIS A 34 1.63 4.89 -9.53
N GLN A 35 0.70 4.61 -10.47
CA GLN A 35 -0.15 5.65 -11.00
C GLN A 35 -1.06 6.25 -9.91
N TYR A 36 -1.64 5.42 -9.04
CA TYR A 36 -2.39 5.90 -7.86
C TYR A 36 -1.52 6.68 -6.87
N GLU A 37 -0.29 6.22 -6.60
CA GLU A 37 0.67 6.92 -5.75
C GLU A 37 0.92 8.35 -6.25
N SER A 38 1.25 8.49 -7.54
CA SER A 38 1.53 9.79 -8.14
C SER A 38 0.32 10.74 -8.08
N GLN A 39 -0.88 10.23 -8.34
CA GLN A 39 -2.12 11.00 -8.23
C GLN A 39 -2.38 11.47 -6.81
N SER A 40 -2.12 10.62 -5.81
CA SER A 40 -2.23 11.00 -4.39
C SER A 40 -1.29 12.14 -4.03
N PHE A 41 -0.04 12.12 -4.47
CA PHE A 41 0.91 13.21 -4.20
C PHE A 41 0.50 14.53 -4.84
N VAL A 42 0.01 14.49 -6.09
CA VAL A 42 -0.51 15.69 -6.77
C VAL A 42 -1.69 16.27 -6.00
N LEU A 43 -2.65 15.43 -5.58
CA LEU A 43 -3.85 15.88 -4.86
C LEU A 43 -3.52 16.47 -3.48
N VAL A 44 -2.51 15.93 -2.80
CA VAL A 44 -2.03 16.49 -1.53
C VAL A 44 -1.31 17.82 -1.75
N GLY A 45 -0.49 17.91 -2.80
CA GLY A 45 0.20 19.14 -3.18
C GLY A 45 -0.77 20.27 -3.48
N THR A 46 -1.81 20.01 -4.28
CA THR A 46 -2.85 21.00 -4.60
C THR A 46 -3.65 21.38 -3.37
N GLY A 47 -4.01 20.41 -2.52
CA GLY A 47 -4.67 20.66 -1.24
C GLY A 47 -3.88 21.61 -0.34
N ARG A 48 -2.60 21.30 -0.09
CA ARG A 48 -1.71 22.15 0.71
C ARG A 48 -1.50 23.53 0.08
N GLY A 49 -1.45 23.60 -1.26
CA GLY A 49 -1.38 24.86 -1.99
C GLY A 49 -2.64 25.72 -1.78
N TRP A 50 -3.83 25.12 -1.84
CA TRP A 50 -5.09 25.80 -1.55
C TRP A 50 -5.12 26.37 -0.13
N ALA A 51 -4.61 25.60 0.82
CA ALA A 51 -4.53 25.98 2.22
C ALA A 51 -3.57 27.13 2.51
N LEU A 52 -2.49 27.21 1.73
CA LEU A 52 -1.56 28.33 1.75
C LEU A 52 -2.22 29.61 1.21
N ILE A 53 -2.99 29.50 0.11
CA ILE A 53 -3.67 30.63 -0.54
C ILE A 53 -4.79 31.21 0.36
N GLU A 54 -5.61 30.37 0.99
CA GLU A 54 -6.66 30.80 1.93
C GLU A 54 -6.11 31.24 3.30
N GLY A 55 -4.80 31.11 3.54
CA GLY A 55 -4.13 31.64 4.73
C GLY A 55 -4.50 30.96 6.04
N TYR A 56 -5.14 29.78 6.01
CA TYR A 56 -5.40 28.99 7.23
C TYR A 56 -4.26 28.02 7.54
N LEU A 57 -3.22 27.89 6.70
CA LEU A 57 -2.10 26.98 6.93
C LEU A 57 -1.38 27.18 8.29
N LEU A 58 -1.33 28.42 8.76
CA LEU A 58 -0.66 28.84 10.00
C LEU A 58 -1.63 28.97 11.20
N LYS A 59 -2.92 28.68 11.01
CA LYS A 59 -3.89 28.74 12.12
C LYS A 59 -3.80 27.46 12.96
N PRO A 60 -3.99 27.56 14.29
CA PRO A 60 -4.08 26.39 15.14
C PRO A 60 -5.36 25.62 14.84
N THR A 61 -5.27 24.29 14.80
CA THR A 61 -6.41 23.40 14.53
C THR A 61 -6.42 22.19 15.43
N ILE A 62 -7.57 21.52 15.48
CA ILE A 62 -7.74 20.27 16.23
C ILE A 62 -7.40 19.10 15.30
N ALA A 63 -6.67 18.10 15.79
CA ALA A 63 -6.28 16.93 14.98
C ALA A 63 -7.50 16.21 14.38
N ARG A 64 -8.62 16.15 15.12
CA ARG A 64 -9.91 15.66 14.63
C ARG A 64 -10.46 16.46 13.46
N ASP A 65 -10.48 17.78 13.55
CA ASP A 65 -10.95 18.65 12.46
C ASP A 65 -10.05 18.54 11.23
N CYS A 66 -8.75 18.43 11.46
CA CYS A 66 -7.77 18.19 10.41
C CYS A 66 -8.04 16.88 9.65
N PHE A 67 -8.39 15.78 10.33
CA PHE A 67 -8.72 14.52 9.67
C PHE A 67 -10.09 14.57 8.98
N PHE A 68 -11.14 15.01 9.66
CA PHE A 68 -12.52 14.93 9.12
C PHE A 68 -12.89 16.04 8.13
N LYS A 69 -12.39 17.28 8.30
CA LYS A 69 -12.71 18.39 7.38
C LYS A 69 -11.82 18.43 6.17
N THR A 70 -10.70 17.72 6.20
CA THR A 70 -9.68 17.83 5.16
C THR A 70 -9.49 16.52 4.45
N PHE A 71 -9.61 16.54 3.12
CA PHE A 71 -9.56 15.32 2.32
C PHE A 71 -8.14 14.83 2.06
N TRP A 72 -7.15 15.73 1.96
CA TRP A 72 -5.77 15.39 1.59
C TRP A 72 -5.06 14.35 2.50
N PRO A 73 -5.30 14.24 3.82
CA PRO A 73 -4.60 13.25 4.65
C PRO A 73 -4.98 11.82 4.26
N HIS A 74 -6.25 11.62 3.90
CA HIS A 74 -6.78 10.33 3.46
C HIS A 74 -6.07 9.85 2.20
N PHE A 75 -5.91 10.73 1.20
CA PHE A 75 -5.25 10.40 -0.06
C PHE A 75 -3.77 10.11 0.11
N LEU A 76 -3.09 10.81 1.03
CA LEU A 76 -1.68 10.54 1.28
C LEU A 76 -1.48 9.18 1.95
N ILE A 77 -2.28 8.86 2.99
CA ILE A 77 -2.25 7.56 3.66
C ILE A 77 -2.52 6.44 2.66
N LEU A 78 -3.58 6.60 1.85
CA LEU A 78 -3.96 5.60 0.84
C LEU A 78 -2.83 5.43 -0.20
N GLY A 79 -2.30 6.54 -0.71
CA GLY A 79 -1.24 6.58 -1.71
C GLY A 79 0.07 5.91 -1.27
N THR A 80 0.40 5.95 0.02
CA THR A 80 1.62 5.31 0.56
C THR A 80 1.38 3.89 1.10
N ALA A 81 0.16 3.60 1.60
CA ALA A 81 -0.14 2.31 2.20
C ALA A 81 -0.36 1.22 1.14
N LEU A 82 -1.07 1.51 0.04
CA LEU A 82 -1.30 0.55 -1.04
C LEU A 82 -0.01 -0.04 -1.65
N PRO A 83 0.98 0.78 -2.08
CA PRO A 83 2.22 0.23 -2.63
C PRO A 83 3.01 -0.54 -1.57
N SER A 84 2.95 -0.14 -0.29
CA SER A 84 3.58 -0.86 0.80
C SER A 84 3.00 -2.27 0.98
N PHE A 85 1.67 -2.41 1.01
CA PHE A 85 1.02 -3.73 1.10
C PHE A 85 1.32 -4.61 -0.11
N ALA A 86 1.36 -4.02 -1.31
CA ALA A 86 1.71 -4.74 -2.53
C ALA A 86 3.14 -5.30 -2.46
N LEU A 87 4.12 -4.49 -2.04
CA LEU A 87 5.51 -4.92 -1.89
C LEU A 87 5.68 -6.04 -0.87
N VAL A 88 4.95 -5.98 0.24
CA VAL A 88 4.96 -7.05 1.26
C VAL A 88 4.41 -8.35 0.68
N LEU A 89 3.28 -8.32 -0.03
CA LEU A 89 2.71 -9.52 -0.66
C LEU A 89 3.65 -10.14 -1.70
N ILE A 90 4.26 -9.32 -2.55
CA ILE A 90 5.25 -9.78 -3.54
C ILE A 90 6.46 -10.41 -2.84
N SER A 91 6.93 -9.79 -1.76
CA SER A 91 8.07 -10.29 -0.98
C SER A 91 7.74 -11.65 -0.33
N CYS A 92 6.57 -11.79 0.28
CA CYS A 92 6.09 -13.05 0.84
C CYS A 92 5.96 -14.14 -0.22
N GLU A 93 5.44 -13.80 -1.39
CA GLU A 93 5.31 -14.75 -2.50
C GLU A 93 6.67 -15.27 -2.96
N ARG A 94 7.65 -14.38 -3.18
CA ARG A 94 9.00 -14.76 -3.58
C ARG A 94 9.69 -15.61 -2.52
N PHE A 95 9.45 -15.33 -1.25
CA PHE A 95 9.97 -16.12 -0.14
C PHE A 95 9.39 -17.55 -0.12
N CYS A 96 8.07 -17.71 -0.32
CA CYS A 96 7.42 -19.01 -0.42
C CYS A 96 7.87 -19.81 -1.65
N ALA A 97 8.11 -19.16 -2.78
CA ALA A 97 8.60 -19.81 -3.99
C ALA A 97 10.00 -20.44 -3.81
N VAL A 98 10.86 -19.81 -3.01
CA VAL A 98 12.22 -20.30 -2.71
C VAL A 98 12.20 -21.40 -1.66
N LEU A 99 11.44 -21.24 -0.57
CA LEU A 99 11.46 -22.18 0.55
C LEU A 99 10.70 -23.48 0.28
N THR A 100 9.53 -23.42 -0.36
CA THR A 100 8.64 -24.58 -0.49
C THR A 100 7.88 -24.58 -1.83
N PRO A 101 8.50 -25.04 -2.93
CA PRO A 101 7.88 -25.01 -4.26
C PRO A 101 6.62 -25.87 -4.37
N ALA A 102 6.50 -26.94 -3.59
CA ALA A 102 5.31 -27.78 -3.56
C ALA A 102 4.10 -27.09 -2.90
N THR A 103 4.34 -26.35 -1.80
CA THR A 103 3.30 -25.60 -1.09
C THR A 103 2.88 -24.36 -1.88
N TYR A 104 3.82 -23.73 -2.58
CA TYR A 104 3.57 -22.59 -3.47
C TYR A 104 2.47 -22.87 -4.49
N ASN A 105 2.54 -24.02 -5.18
CA ASN A 105 1.56 -24.38 -6.21
C ASN A 105 0.12 -24.56 -5.66
N ILE A 106 -0.01 -24.92 -4.38
CA ILE A 106 -1.31 -25.13 -3.72
C ILE A 106 -1.89 -23.82 -3.18
N ILE A 107 -1.04 -22.95 -2.63
CA ILE A 107 -1.45 -21.67 -2.05
C ILE A 107 -1.74 -20.65 -3.16
N PHE A 108 -0.86 -20.55 -4.16
CA PHE A 108 -0.94 -19.57 -5.24
C PHE A 108 -1.63 -20.15 -6.49
N SER A 109 -2.81 -20.73 -6.34
CA SER A 109 -3.68 -21.06 -7.49
C SER A 109 -4.33 -19.80 -8.08
N GLY A 110 -4.68 -19.79 -9.38
CA GLY A 110 -5.12 -18.58 -10.10
C GLY A 110 -6.24 -17.78 -9.40
N GLN A 111 -7.24 -18.45 -8.82
CA GLN A 111 -8.31 -17.77 -8.05
C GLN A 111 -7.82 -17.18 -6.73
N ARG A 112 -6.90 -17.83 -6.01
CA ARG A 112 -6.37 -17.33 -4.74
C ARG A 112 -5.46 -16.13 -4.91
N ARG A 113 -4.80 -16.01 -6.07
CA ARG A 113 -4.00 -14.82 -6.43
C ARG A 113 -4.86 -13.57 -6.56
N ALA A 114 -5.97 -13.67 -7.28
CA ALA A 114 -6.92 -12.58 -7.38
C ALA A 114 -7.49 -12.19 -6.00
N ALA A 115 -7.78 -13.18 -5.15
CA ALA A 115 -8.22 -12.93 -3.78
C ALA A 115 -7.14 -12.23 -2.93
N LEU A 116 -5.87 -12.62 -3.07
CA LEU A 116 -4.73 -11.98 -2.40
C LEU A 116 -4.55 -10.54 -2.87
N LEU A 117 -4.66 -10.25 -4.17
CA LEU A 117 -4.61 -8.89 -4.70
C LEU A 117 -5.78 -8.02 -4.21
N ALA A 118 -6.97 -8.60 -4.03
CA ALA A 118 -8.11 -7.90 -3.46
C ALA A 118 -7.90 -7.48 -1.98
N THR A 119 -6.95 -8.09 -1.27
CA THR A 119 -6.63 -7.66 0.10
C THR A 119 -5.89 -6.33 0.18
N ILE A 120 -5.23 -5.90 -0.90
CA ILE A 120 -4.48 -4.62 -0.96
C ILE A 120 -5.40 -3.41 -0.74
N PRO A 121 -6.48 -3.21 -1.52
CA PRO A 121 -7.39 -2.08 -1.29
C PRO A 121 -8.12 -2.19 0.06
N LEU A 122 -8.44 -3.41 0.51
CA LEU A 122 -9.05 -3.63 1.82
C LEU A 122 -8.12 -3.20 2.96
N GLY A 123 -6.83 -3.53 2.88
CA GLY A 123 -5.81 -3.08 3.84
C GLY A 123 -5.63 -1.56 3.84
N GLY A 124 -5.69 -0.92 2.67
CA GLY A 124 -5.69 0.53 2.53
C GLY A 124 -6.86 1.18 3.26
N LEU A 125 -8.09 0.69 3.06
CA LEU A 125 -9.29 1.17 3.75
C LEU A 125 -9.21 0.95 5.27
N LEU A 126 -8.72 -0.21 5.70
CA LEU A 126 -8.49 -0.52 7.12
C LEU A 126 -7.52 0.48 7.76
N THR A 127 -6.44 0.83 7.07
CA THR A 127 -5.45 1.79 7.57
C THR A 127 -6.06 3.18 7.77
N VAL A 128 -6.89 3.63 6.82
CA VAL A 128 -7.62 4.89 6.93
C VAL A 128 -8.64 4.84 8.07
N ALA A 129 -9.36 3.72 8.23
CA ALA A 129 -10.33 3.55 9.31
C ALA A 129 -9.66 3.59 10.69
N ILE A 130 -8.51 2.92 10.85
CA ILE A 130 -7.71 2.95 12.09
C ILE A 130 -7.16 4.36 12.34
N GLY A 131 -6.70 5.05 11.30
CA GLY A 131 -6.29 6.45 11.39
C GLY A 131 -7.42 7.35 11.89
N GLY A 132 -8.62 7.21 11.33
CA GLY A 132 -9.81 7.94 11.77
C GLY A 132 -10.22 7.60 13.20
N LEU A 133 -10.22 6.32 13.57
CA LEU A 133 -10.53 5.88 14.94
C LEU A 133 -9.53 6.45 15.95
N SER A 134 -8.26 6.56 15.58
CA SER A 134 -7.22 7.14 16.43
C SER A 134 -7.47 8.63 16.72
N THR A 135 -8.12 9.36 15.81
CA THR A 135 -8.49 10.77 15.99
C THR A 135 -9.78 10.99 16.77
N LEU A 136 -10.54 9.94 17.09
CA LEU A 136 -11.77 10.04 17.89
C LEU A 136 -11.53 9.97 19.41
N GLY A 137 -10.35 9.51 19.83
CA GLY A 137 -9.95 9.44 21.25
C GLY A 137 -9.35 10.76 21.78
N ALA A 138 -8.83 10.73 23.01
CA ALA A 138 -8.17 11.89 23.66
C ALA A 138 -6.96 12.46 22.89
N ALA A 139 -6.44 11.74 21.91
CA ALA A 139 -5.41 12.23 20.98
C ALA A 139 -5.98 13.19 19.92
N GLY A 140 -7.29 13.17 19.67
CA GLY A 140 -8.00 13.98 18.68
C GLY A 140 -8.20 15.44 19.07
N ASP A 141 -8.38 15.73 20.36
CA ASP A 141 -8.57 17.09 20.90
C ASP A 141 -7.27 17.88 21.06
N ARG A 142 -6.15 17.34 20.57
CA ARG A 142 -4.87 18.05 20.60
C ARG A 142 -4.87 19.21 19.61
N ILE A 143 -4.55 20.40 20.14
CA ILE A 143 -4.33 21.60 19.35
C ILE A 143 -2.97 21.47 18.66
N VAL A 144 -3.00 21.32 17.34
CA VAL A 144 -1.81 21.35 16.50
C VAL A 144 -1.57 22.80 16.10
N ALA A 145 -0.35 23.29 16.37
CA ALA A 145 0.01 24.68 16.12
C ALA A 145 -0.14 25.12 14.65
N ASN A 146 -0.11 24.17 13.72
CA ASN A 146 -0.19 24.42 12.29
C ASN A 146 -1.17 23.45 11.60
N HIS A 147 -1.85 23.90 10.55
CA HIS A 147 -2.76 23.11 9.71
C HIS A 147 -2.05 22.15 8.73
N TYR A 148 -0.75 21.89 8.90
CA TYR A 148 0.00 20.95 8.04
C TYR A 148 -0.51 19.52 8.10
N CYS A 149 -1.40 19.20 9.05
CA CYS A 149 -2.05 17.90 9.18
C CYS A 149 -1.02 16.76 9.07
N ALA A 150 -0.11 16.69 10.05
CA ALA A 150 0.84 15.60 10.11
C ALA A 150 0.06 14.28 10.28
N ILE A 151 0.18 13.41 9.28
CA ILE A 151 -0.55 12.14 9.14
C ILE A 151 -0.45 11.25 10.38
N ILE A 152 0.62 11.41 11.15
CA ILE A 152 0.79 10.93 12.51
C ILE A 152 1.67 12.00 13.17
N THR A 153 1.16 12.77 14.15
CA THR A 153 2.09 13.38 15.10
C THR A 153 2.62 12.24 15.97
N SER A 154 3.61 11.50 15.45
CA SER A 154 4.41 10.54 16.23
C SER A 154 5.38 11.29 17.15
N THR A 155 5.05 12.51 17.57
CA THR A 155 5.66 13.15 18.72
C THR A 155 5.08 12.44 19.93
N ALA A 156 5.74 11.35 20.32
CA ALA A 156 5.80 10.97 21.70
C ALA A 156 6.05 12.24 22.55
N LEU A 157 5.44 12.29 23.72
CA LEU A 157 5.83 13.25 24.75
C LEU A 157 7.31 12.99 25.04
N TRP A 158 8.19 13.82 24.50
CA TRP A 158 9.51 14.08 25.04
C TRP A 158 9.58 15.54 25.43
#